data_AF-A0A1A9VH87-F1
#
_entry.id   AF-A0A1A9VH87-F1
#
_cell.length_a   1.000
_cell.length_b   1.000
_cell.length_c   1.000
_cell.angle_alpha   90.00
_cell.angle_beta   90.00
_cell.angle_gamma   90.00
#
_symmetry.space_group_name_H-M   'P 1'
#
loop_
_entity.id
_entity.type
_entity.pdbx_description
1 polymer ?
#
loop_
_entity_poly.entity_id
_entity_poly.type
_entity_poly.pdbx_seq_one_letter_code
_entity_poly.pdbx_strand_id
1 'polypeptide(L)'
;MGHVPLLIMVAPKNLQLALAEVGGSDLPEGAGMLLYHLAIKIKPQIADHLPLLTRYIVAGKLNSAMKVDASLEYLLKLGQKIDINVDIEQFEHECGVKDITPEEIEKLVQKLIQKHKETLLEQRYHFNSSKIMQEVREHLKWADGKSVKAAIDVEIFDFLGPKTEKDLKPSTKSDKKKDKSEASDKGDSNKSLKKDSNMENDEGAHTHRLSSSNSFTSGSAININFGYAAAYGGICYLRYDDTNLGKEEEKFFTGIRDMVE
;
A
#
# COMPACT_ATOMS: atom_id res chain seq x y z
N MET A 1 -7.34 -5.78 -45.62
CA MET A 1 -7.19 -7.20 -45.21
C MET A 1 -5.86 -7.32 -44.47
N GLY A 2 -5.90 -7.13 -43.16
CA GLY A 2 -4.69 -7.23 -42.31
C GLY A 2 -4.42 -8.70 -42.00
N HIS A 3 -3.23 -9.17 -42.34
CA HIS A 3 -2.74 -10.49 -41.99
C HIS A 3 -2.64 -10.61 -40.47
N VAL A 4 -3.55 -11.36 -39.84
CA VAL A 4 -3.35 -11.86 -38.48
C VAL A 4 -2.34 -13.01 -38.60
N PRO A 5 -1.14 -12.91 -38.00
CA PRO A 5 -0.12 -13.92 -38.16
C PRO A 5 -0.55 -15.24 -37.51
N LEU A 6 -0.10 -16.31 -38.15
CA LEU A 6 -0.34 -17.72 -37.91
C LEU A 6 0.15 -18.19 -36.51
N LEU A 7 -0.40 -17.64 -35.43
CA LEU A 7 -0.22 -18.13 -34.07
C LEU A 7 -1.36 -19.06 -33.64
N ILE A 8 -1.96 -19.78 -34.59
CA ILE A 8 -2.91 -20.86 -34.34
C ILE A 8 -2.13 -22.18 -34.29
N MET A 9 -1.11 -22.24 -33.44
CA MET A 9 -0.59 -23.53 -32.96
C MET A 9 -1.41 -23.91 -31.73
N VAL A 10 -2.47 -24.69 -31.98
CA VAL A 10 -3.30 -25.42 -30.99
C VAL A 10 -3.43 -24.69 -29.64
N ALA A 11 -4.13 -23.56 -29.65
CA ALA A 11 -4.59 -22.95 -28.41
C ALA A 11 -5.44 -24.00 -27.64
N PRO A 12 -5.24 -24.16 -26.31
CA PRO A 12 -6.08 -25.06 -25.53
C PRO A 12 -7.55 -24.69 -25.74
N LYS A 13 -8.44 -25.69 -25.88
CA LYS A 13 -9.87 -25.49 -26.17
C LYS A 13 -10.51 -24.40 -25.28
N ASN A 14 -10.07 -24.32 -24.02
CA ASN A 14 -10.49 -23.32 -23.05
C ASN A 14 -10.11 -21.88 -23.44
N LEU A 15 -8.95 -21.67 -24.07
CA LEU A 15 -8.54 -20.35 -24.55
C LEU A 15 -9.41 -19.88 -25.72
N GLN A 16 -9.78 -20.78 -26.64
CA GLN A 16 -10.70 -20.45 -27.73
C GLN A 16 -12.07 -20.06 -27.19
N LEU A 17 -12.57 -20.79 -26.18
CA LEU A 17 -13.84 -20.47 -25.52
C LEU A 17 -13.78 -19.11 -24.79
N ALA A 18 -12.68 -18.83 -24.08
CA ALA A 18 -12.49 -17.55 -23.42
C ALA A 18 -12.42 -16.39 -24.44
N LEU A 19 -11.67 -16.55 -25.53
CA LEU A 19 -11.57 -15.53 -26.59
C LEU A 19 -12.89 -15.32 -27.34
N ALA A 20 -13.69 -16.36 -27.51
CA ALA A 20 -15.03 -16.24 -28.09
C ALA A 20 -15.97 -15.38 -27.22
N GLU A 21 -15.86 -15.47 -25.90
CA GLU A 21 -16.63 -14.64 -24.96
C GLU A 21 -16.23 -13.15 -25.02
N VAL A 22 -14.96 -12.85 -25.32
CA VAL A 22 -14.47 -11.46 -25.46
C VAL A 22 -15.02 -10.78 -26.73
N GLY A 23 -15.47 -11.55 -27.71
CA GLY A 23 -16.18 -11.03 -28.90
C GLY A 23 -15.35 -10.11 -29.80
N GLY A 24 -14.02 -10.14 -29.70
CA GLY A 24 -13.14 -9.26 -30.48
C GLY A 24 -13.05 -7.81 -29.98
N SER A 25 -13.45 -7.55 -28.74
CA SER A 25 -13.20 -6.26 -28.08
C SER A 25 -11.71 -6.02 -27.81
N ASP A 26 -11.31 -4.75 -27.72
CA ASP A 26 -9.96 -4.37 -27.31
C ASP A 26 -9.73 -4.85 -25.87
N LEU A 27 -8.73 -5.73 -25.72
CA LEU A 27 -8.35 -6.27 -24.43
C LEU A 27 -7.51 -5.25 -23.65
N PRO A 28 -7.77 -5.07 -22.34
CA PRO A 28 -6.89 -4.25 -21.51
C PRO A 28 -5.47 -4.81 -21.52
N GLU A 29 -4.49 -3.93 -21.29
CA GLU A 29 -3.09 -4.32 -21.23
C GLU A 29 -2.89 -5.44 -20.19
N GLY A 30 -2.22 -6.52 -20.60
CA GLY A 30 -2.00 -7.70 -19.75
C GLY A 30 -3.17 -8.70 -19.67
N ALA A 31 -4.40 -8.34 -20.07
CA ALA A 31 -5.56 -9.23 -19.99
C ALA A 31 -5.39 -10.50 -20.85
N GLY A 32 -4.77 -10.39 -22.02
CA GLY A 32 -4.48 -11.56 -22.87
C GLY A 32 -3.59 -12.60 -22.18
N MET A 33 -2.60 -12.16 -21.40
CA MET A 33 -1.75 -13.07 -20.63
C MET A 33 -2.50 -13.73 -19.47
N LEU A 34 -3.41 -13.00 -18.83
CA LEU A 34 -4.26 -13.53 -17.77
C LEU A 34 -5.29 -14.54 -18.30
N LEU A 35 -5.86 -14.30 -19.49
CA LEU A 35 -6.74 -15.25 -20.17
C LEU A 35 -5.99 -16.53 -20.58
N TYR A 36 -4.76 -16.40 -21.06
CA TYR A 36 -3.90 -17.54 -21.34
C TYR A 36 -3.60 -18.34 -20.06
N HIS A 37 -3.22 -17.66 -18.99
CA HIS A 37 -2.96 -18.27 -17.67
C HIS A 37 -4.19 -19.00 -17.13
N LEU A 38 -5.37 -18.38 -17.23
CA LEU A 38 -6.65 -18.97 -16.89
C LEU A 38 -6.90 -20.25 -17.70
N ALA A 39 -6.76 -20.18 -19.02
CA ALA A 39 -7.07 -21.30 -19.92
C ALA A 39 -6.18 -22.54 -19.68
N ILE A 40 -4.94 -22.35 -19.25
CA ILE A 40 -4.02 -23.46 -18.92
C ILE A 40 -4.38 -24.09 -17.57
N LYS A 41 -4.74 -23.26 -16.58
CA LYS A 41 -4.92 -23.72 -15.20
C LYS A 41 -6.34 -24.19 -14.87
N ILE A 42 -7.34 -23.77 -15.64
CA ILE A 42 -8.73 -24.14 -15.39
C ILE A 42 -8.92 -25.66 -15.52
N LYS A 43 -9.57 -26.26 -14.51
CA LYS A 43 -9.86 -27.68 -14.49
C LYS A 43 -11.27 -27.97 -15.01
N PRO A 44 -11.54 -29.18 -15.55
CA PRO A 44 -12.85 -29.52 -16.10
C PRO A 44 -14.01 -29.35 -15.12
N GLN A 45 -13.77 -29.51 -13.81
CA GLN A 45 -14.82 -29.40 -12.78
C GLN A 45 -15.43 -28.00 -12.65
N ILE A 46 -14.69 -26.98 -13.09
CA ILE A 46 -15.09 -25.57 -12.97
C ILE A 46 -15.12 -24.88 -14.35
N ALA A 47 -15.09 -25.65 -15.43
CA ALA A 47 -15.08 -25.14 -16.79
C ALA A 47 -16.32 -24.28 -17.11
N ASP A 48 -17.45 -24.57 -16.48
CA ASP A 48 -18.70 -23.81 -16.64
C ASP A 48 -18.59 -22.37 -16.12
N HIS A 49 -17.63 -22.08 -15.23
CA HIS A 49 -17.36 -20.73 -14.71
C HIS A 49 -16.34 -19.94 -15.56
N LEU A 50 -15.85 -20.52 -16.67
CA LEU A 50 -14.92 -19.84 -17.57
C LEU A 50 -15.47 -18.49 -18.09
N PRO A 51 -16.75 -18.35 -18.49
CA PRO A 51 -17.28 -17.07 -18.95
C PRO A 51 -17.29 -16.01 -17.84
N LEU A 52 -17.59 -16.41 -16.60
CA LEU A 52 -17.56 -15.52 -15.44
C LEU A 52 -16.15 -14.95 -15.23
N LEU A 53 -15.13 -15.82 -15.14
CA LEU A 53 -13.75 -15.39 -14.94
C LEU A 53 -13.23 -14.53 -16.09
N THR A 54 -13.61 -14.87 -17.33
CA THR A 54 -13.25 -14.10 -18.53
C THR A 54 -13.78 -12.67 -18.43
N ARG A 55 -15.06 -12.49 -18.06
CA ARG A 55 -15.66 -11.16 -17.86
C ARG A 55 -14.94 -10.35 -16.78
N TYR A 56 -14.53 -10.99 -15.68
CA TYR A 56 -13.80 -10.32 -14.60
C TYR A 56 -12.38 -9.91 -15.00
N ILE A 57 -11.70 -10.70 -15.85
CA ILE A 57 -10.39 -10.32 -16.39
C ILE A 57 -10.54 -9.14 -17.36
N VAL A 58 -11.52 -9.17 -18.26
CA VAL A 58 -11.79 -8.07 -19.21
C VAL A 58 -12.22 -6.81 -18.47
N ALA A 59 -13.00 -6.92 -17.40
CA ALA A 59 -13.39 -5.78 -16.56
C ALA A 59 -12.24 -5.22 -15.70
N GLY A 60 -11.03 -5.83 -15.73
CA GLY A 60 -9.89 -5.41 -14.92
C GLY A 60 -9.99 -5.76 -13.43
N LYS A 61 -11.05 -6.46 -13.00
CA LYS A 61 -11.23 -6.93 -11.62
C LYS A 61 -10.21 -8.00 -11.24
N LEU A 62 -9.95 -8.93 -12.16
CA LEU A 62 -8.89 -9.94 -12.05
C LEU A 62 -7.69 -9.48 -12.88
N ASN A 63 -6.90 -8.56 -12.33
CA ASN A 63 -5.76 -7.92 -12.99
C ASN A 63 -4.39 -8.55 -12.68
N SER A 64 -4.35 -9.63 -11.90
CA SER A 64 -3.10 -10.29 -11.51
C SER A 64 -3.26 -11.80 -11.54
N ALA A 65 -2.17 -12.50 -11.90
CA ALA A 65 -2.12 -13.96 -11.91
C ALA A 65 -2.48 -14.55 -10.52
N MET A 66 -2.11 -13.86 -9.44
CA MET A 66 -2.47 -14.28 -8.07
C MET A 66 -3.98 -14.27 -7.83
N LYS A 67 -4.69 -13.25 -8.33
CA LYS A 67 -6.16 -13.16 -8.22
C LYS A 67 -6.84 -14.24 -9.08
N VAL A 68 -6.31 -14.49 -10.28
CA VAL A 68 -6.79 -15.58 -11.15
C VAL A 68 -6.61 -16.94 -10.46
N ASP A 69 -5.43 -17.21 -9.89
CA ASP A 69 -5.17 -18.45 -9.16
C ASP A 69 -6.09 -18.62 -7.96
N ALA A 70 -6.28 -17.58 -7.15
CA ALA A 70 -7.22 -17.60 -6.02
C ALA A 70 -8.67 -17.85 -6.47
N SER A 71 -9.09 -17.28 -7.60
CA SER A 71 -10.43 -17.50 -8.15
C SER A 71 -10.65 -18.93 -8.60
N LEU A 72 -9.64 -19.55 -9.21
CA LEU A 72 -9.68 -20.97 -9.57
C LEU A 72 -9.75 -21.86 -8.32
N GLU A 73 -8.95 -21.56 -7.29
CA GLU A 73 -8.97 -22.31 -6.03
C GLU A 73 -10.32 -22.20 -5.31
N TYR A 74 -10.91 -21.00 -5.27
CA TYR A 74 -12.22 -20.80 -4.67
C TYR A 74 -13.31 -21.60 -5.38
N LEU A 75 -13.37 -21.51 -6.71
CA LEU A 75 -14.34 -22.26 -7.50
C LEU A 75 -14.14 -23.77 -7.37
N LEU A 76 -12.89 -24.25 -7.24
CA LEU A 76 -12.62 -25.67 -6.99
C LEU A 76 -13.12 -26.12 -5.61
N LYS A 77 -13.03 -25.26 -4.58
CA LYS A 77 -13.59 -25.55 -3.24
C LYS A 77 -15.12 -25.56 -3.26
N LEU A 78 -15.74 -24.69 -4.06
CA LEU A 78 -17.20 -24.67 -4.23
C LEU A 78 -17.71 -25.87 -5.02
N GLY A 79 -17.03 -26.29 -6.10
CA GLY A 79 -17.41 -27.45 -6.91
C GLY A 79 -17.34 -28.79 -6.16
N GLN A 80 -16.78 -28.83 -4.95
CA GLN A 80 -16.85 -29.97 -4.03
C GLN A 80 -18.14 -29.99 -3.19
N LYS A 81 -18.83 -28.85 -3.08
CA LYS A 81 -20.11 -28.72 -2.38
C LYS A 81 -21.26 -28.93 -3.38
N ILE A 82 -22.28 -29.66 -2.94
CA ILE A 82 -23.37 -30.18 -3.77
C ILE A 82 -24.30 -29.06 -4.31
N ASP A 83 -24.29 -27.88 -3.68
CA ASP A 83 -25.07 -26.71 -4.10
C ASP A 83 -24.19 -25.71 -4.87
N ILE A 84 -24.36 -25.70 -6.19
CA ILE A 84 -23.65 -24.80 -7.11
C ILE A 84 -24.38 -23.44 -7.11
N ASN A 85 -24.19 -22.66 -6.05
CA ASN A 85 -24.48 -21.24 -6.11
C ASN A 85 -23.22 -20.47 -5.73
N VAL A 86 -22.69 -19.71 -6.67
CA VAL A 86 -21.56 -18.83 -6.43
C VAL A 86 -22.09 -17.60 -5.72
N ASP A 87 -21.81 -17.49 -4.42
CA ASP A 87 -21.98 -16.23 -3.71
C ASP A 87 -20.98 -15.23 -4.28
N ILE A 88 -21.50 -14.23 -5.01
CA ILE A 88 -20.68 -13.24 -5.71
C ILE A 88 -19.90 -12.40 -4.70
N GLU A 89 -20.48 -12.06 -3.54
CA GLU A 89 -19.81 -11.22 -2.55
C GLU A 89 -18.64 -11.97 -1.90
N GLN A 90 -18.88 -13.24 -1.51
CA GLN A 90 -17.83 -14.08 -0.95
C GLN A 90 -16.75 -14.39 -2.00
N PHE A 91 -17.13 -14.62 -3.25
CA PHE A 91 -16.20 -14.77 -4.37
C PHE A 91 -15.33 -13.52 -4.53
N GLU A 92 -15.92 -12.34 -4.60
CA GLU A 92 -15.18 -11.09 -4.80
C GLU A 92 -14.23 -10.80 -3.63
N HIS A 93 -14.66 -11.09 -2.40
CA HIS A 93 -13.83 -10.96 -1.21
C HIS A 93 -12.66 -11.96 -1.22
N GLU A 94 -12.92 -13.25 -1.47
CA GLU A 94 -11.88 -14.27 -1.47
C GLU A 94 -10.90 -14.12 -2.65
N CYS A 95 -11.35 -13.64 -3.79
CA CYS A 95 -10.51 -13.44 -4.98
C CYS A 95 -9.78 -12.09 -4.99
N GLY A 96 -10.08 -11.20 -4.05
CA GLY A 96 -9.45 -9.87 -3.97
C GLY A 96 -9.91 -8.94 -5.08
N VAL A 97 -11.15 -9.13 -5.52
CA VAL A 97 -11.83 -8.25 -6.45
C VAL A 97 -12.37 -7.03 -5.72
N LYS A 98 -12.85 -7.21 -4.48
CA LYS A 98 -13.24 -6.07 -3.64
C LYS A 98 -11.99 -5.25 -3.32
N ASP A 99 -12.01 -3.98 -3.72
CA ASP A 99 -10.95 -3.03 -3.39
C ASP A 99 -10.89 -2.85 -1.87
N ILE A 100 -9.70 -3.00 -1.32
CA ILE A 100 -9.45 -2.74 0.10
C ILE A 100 -9.26 -1.24 0.23
N THR A 101 -10.15 -0.63 1.00
CA THR A 101 -10.15 0.82 1.20
C THR A 101 -9.07 1.22 2.22
N PRO A 102 -8.47 2.41 2.10
CA PRO A 102 -7.53 2.93 3.09
C PRO A 102 -8.12 2.92 4.52
N GLU A 103 -9.41 3.22 4.65
CA GLU A 103 -10.13 3.26 5.92
C GLU A 103 -10.22 1.86 6.57
N GLU A 104 -10.41 0.80 5.77
CA GLU A 104 -10.39 -0.58 6.26
C GLU A 104 -8.99 -0.96 6.78
N ILE A 105 -7.92 -0.49 6.13
CA ILE A 105 -6.53 -0.71 6.55
C ILE A 105 -6.26 0.02 7.87
N GLU A 106 -6.56 1.32 7.94
CA GLU A 106 -6.34 2.16 9.12
C GLU A 106 -7.05 1.60 10.35
N LYS A 107 -8.34 1.26 10.22
CA LYS A 107 -9.13 0.71 11.32
C LYS A 107 -8.55 -0.60 11.85
N LEU A 108 -8.02 -1.46 10.97
CA LEU A 108 -7.38 -2.70 11.39
C LEU A 108 -6.02 -2.43 12.04
N VAL A 109 -5.21 -1.54 11.46
CA VAL A 109 -3.91 -1.13 12.00
C VAL A 109 -4.05 -0.53 13.40
N GLN A 110 -5.00 0.36 13.61
CA GLN A 110 -5.35 0.92 14.93
C GLN A 110 -5.66 -0.16 15.95
N LYS A 111 -6.49 -1.12 15.58
CA LYS A 111 -6.85 -2.25 16.44
C LYS A 111 -5.62 -3.08 16.82
N LEU A 112 -4.71 -3.33 15.87
CA LEU A 112 -3.49 -4.09 16.11
C LEU A 112 -2.46 -3.32 16.94
N ILE A 113 -2.33 -2.01 16.73
CA ILE A 113 -1.46 -1.15 17.54
C ILE A 113 -1.95 -1.11 18.99
N GLN A 114 -3.26 -0.98 19.19
CA GLN A 114 -3.84 -1.05 20.53
C GLN A 114 -3.61 -2.40 21.20
N LYS A 115 -3.63 -3.50 20.44
CA LYS A 115 -3.31 -4.85 20.94
C LYS A 115 -1.83 -4.98 21.38
N HIS A 116 -0.91 -4.31 20.69
CA HIS A 116 0.54 -4.32 20.98
C HIS A 116 1.00 -3.12 21.82
N LYS A 117 0.07 -2.36 22.40
CA LYS A 117 0.31 -1.07 23.07
C LYS A 117 1.45 -1.10 24.09
N GLU A 118 1.45 -2.07 24.98
CA GLU A 118 2.44 -2.16 26.06
C GLU A 118 3.86 -2.34 25.49
N THR A 119 4.03 -3.29 24.57
CA THR A 119 5.31 -3.55 23.91
C THR A 119 5.75 -2.36 23.04
N LEU A 120 4.81 -1.65 22.42
CA LEU A 120 5.09 -0.46 21.61
C LEU A 120 5.58 0.71 22.46
N LEU A 121 5.03 0.93 23.66
CA LEU A 121 5.51 1.96 24.58
C LEU A 121 6.91 1.66 25.14
N GLU A 122 7.19 0.39 25.43
CA GLU A 122 8.50 -0.03 25.95
C GLU A 122 9.61 0.07 24.89
N GLN A 123 9.35 -0.43 23.68
CA GLN A 123 10.35 -0.51 22.61
C GLN A 123 10.38 0.75 21.73
N ARG A 124 9.35 1.61 21.82
CA ARG A 124 9.15 2.78 20.98
C ARG A 124 9.43 2.46 19.51
N TYR A 125 10.30 3.24 18.86
CA TYR A 125 10.66 3.08 17.45
C TYR A 125 11.56 1.86 17.16
N HIS A 126 12.03 1.13 18.18
CA HIS A 126 12.67 -0.17 17.99
C HIS A 126 11.68 -1.32 17.89
N PHE A 127 10.38 -1.06 18.09
CA PHE A 127 9.34 -2.06 17.88
C PHE A 127 9.40 -2.56 16.43
N ASN A 128 9.32 -3.88 16.28
CA ASN A 128 9.33 -4.49 14.95
C ASN A 128 7.94 -4.34 14.29
N SER A 129 7.75 -3.27 13.51
CA SER A 129 6.52 -3.00 12.75
C SER A 129 6.15 -4.10 11.74
N SER A 130 7.10 -4.99 11.40
CA SER A 130 6.82 -6.17 10.56
C SER A 130 5.82 -7.13 11.20
N LYS A 131 5.72 -7.18 12.54
CA LYS A 131 4.72 -8.00 13.24
C LYS A 131 3.30 -7.55 12.93
N ILE A 132 3.07 -6.23 12.97
CA ILE A 132 1.77 -5.64 12.65
C ILE A 132 1.47 -5.85 11.17
N MET A 133 2.45 -5.66 10.27
CA MET A 133 2.25 -5.98 8.85
C MET A 133 1.85 -7.45 8.61
N GLN A 134 2.43 -8.40 9.33
CA GLN A 134 2.07 -9.81 9.22
C GLN A 134 0.62 -10.05 9.66
N GLU A 135 0.21 -9.53 10.82
CA GLU A 135 -1.18 -9.64 11.30
C GLU A 135 -2.18 -8.92 10.38
N VAL A 136 -1.81 -7.79 9.77
CA VAL A 136 -2.65 -7.14 8.76
C VAL A 136 -2.85 -8.06 7.56
N ARG A 137 -1.79 -8.71 7.07
CA ARG A 137 -1.87 -9.64 5.92
C ARG A 137 -2.69 -10.90 6.21
N GLU A 138 -2.80 -11.32 7.47
CA GLU A 138 -3.66 -12.44 7.86
C GLU A 138 -5.16 -12.11 7.70
N HIS A 139 -5.54 -10.85 7.90
CA HIS A 139 -6.92 -10.38 7.74
C HIS A 139 -7.21 -9.79 6.36
N LEU A 140 -6.28 -9.01 5.81
CA LEU A 140 -6.37 -8.29 4.55
C LEU A 140 -5.29 -8.79 3.57
N LYS A 141 -5.43 -10.04 3.12
CA LYS A 141 -4.45 -10.70 2.25
C LYS A 141 -4.16 -9.96 0.94
N TRP A 142 -5.13 -9.19 0.44
CA TRP A 142 -5.04 -8.47 -0.83
C TRP A 142 -4.65 -7.00 -0.67
N ALA A 143 -4.36 -6.55 0.56
CA ALA A 143 -4.03 -5.15 0.81
C ALA A 143 -2.67 -4.81 0.18
N ASP A 144 -2.56 -3.60 -0.36
CA ASP A 144 -1.30 -3.10 -0.87
C ASP A 144 -0.30 -2.91 0.28
N GLY A 145 0.86 -3.55 0.15
CA GLY A 145 1.87 -3.54 1.20
C GLY A 145 2.45 -2.15 1.49
N LYS A 146 2.49 -1.26 0.49
CA LYS A 146 2.95 0.12 0.69
C LYS A 146 1.94 0.91 1.51
N SER A 147 0.66 0.81 1.15
CA SER A 147 -0.46 1.45 1.86
C SER A 147 -0.55 0.96 3.31
N VAL A 148 -0.42 -0.36 3.54
CA VAL A 148 -0.38 -0.94 4.90
C VAL A 148 0.80 -0.39 5.70
N LYS A 149 2.00 -0.32 5.10
CA LYS A 149 3.18 0.22 5.78
C LYS A 149 3.01 1.71 6.13
N ALA A 150 2.50 2.51 5.20
CA ALA A 150 2.25 3.93 5.42
C ALA A 150 1.27 4.14 6.59
N ALA A 151 0.15 3.41 6.61
CA ALA A 151 -0.82 3.48 7.71
C ALA A 151 -0.20 3.09 9.06
N ILE A 152 0.64 2.05 9.11
CA ILE A 152 1.35 1.65 10.34
C ILE A 152 2.32 2.73 10.81
N ASP A 153 3.11 3.31 9.90
CA ASP A 153 4.11 4.31 10.25
C ASP A 153 3.44 5.60 10.78
N VAL A 154 2.30 5.99 10.20
CA VAL A 154 1.48 7.12 10.68
C VAL A 154 0.92 6.83 12.07
N GLU A 155 0.25 5.69 12.26
CA GLU A 155 -0.39 5.37 13.53
C GLU A 155 0.64 5.17 14.67
N ILE A 156 1.82 4.62 14.37
CA ILE A 156 2.93 4.56 15.33
C ILE A 156 3.42 5.96 15.69
N PHE A 157 3.55 6.86 14.70
CA PHE A 157 3.97 8.22 14.93
C PHE A 157 2.96 8.98 15.81
N ASP A 158 1.67 8.86 15.52
CA ASP A 158 0.60 9.49 16.29
C ASP A 158 0.58 8.96 17.73
N PHE A 159 0.86 7.68 17.91
CA PHE A 159 0.89 7.05 19.22
C PHE A 159 2.16 7.36 20.05
N LEU A 160 3.35 7.43 19.43
CA LEU A 160 4.64 7.59 20.11
C LEU A 160 5.22 9.02 20.09
N GLY A 161 4.71 9.89 19.21
CA GLY A 161 5.25 11.21 18.94
C GLY A 161 6.61 11.18 18.22
N PRO A 162 7.28 12.34 18.07
CA PRO A 162 8.53 12.44 17.30
C PRO A 162 9.65 11.56 17.88
N LYS A 163 10.52 11.07 16.99
CA LYS A 163 11.73 10.32 17.37
C LYS A 163 12.63 11.20 18.24
N THR A 164 13.15 10.62 19.31
CA THR A 164 14.08 11.27 20.24
C THR A 164 15.48 10.66 20.13
N GLU A 165 16.49 11.29 20.76
CA GLU A 165 17.87 10.76 20.79
C GLU A 165 18.00 9.33 21.33
N LYS A 166 17.03 8.88 22.14
CA LYS A 166 16.96 7.51 22.65
C LYS A 166 16.58 6.49 21.57
N ASP A 167 15.87 6.92 20.53
CA ASP A 167 15.42 6.10 19.40
C ASP A 167 16.46 6.06 18.26
N LEU A 168 17.39 7.02 18.25
CA LEU A 168 18.50 7.11 17.28
C LEU A 168 19.67 6.18 17.63
N LYS A 169 19.76 5.73 18.89
CA LYS A 169 20.77 4.76 19.32
C LYS A 169 20.32 3.36 18.92
N PRO A 170 21.13 2.57 18.19
CA PRO A 170 20.75 1.19 17.87
C PRO A 170 20.52 0.40 19.15
N SER A 171 19.42 -0.37 19.21
CA SER A 171 19.08 -1.15 20.41
C SER A 171 20.28 -2.02 20.82
N THR A 172 20.87 -1.76 21.98
CA THR A 172 21.93 -2.59 22.52
C THR A 172 21.36 -3.97 22.87
N LYS A 173 21.69 -4.98 22.05
CA LYS A 173 21.48 -6.38 22.41
C LYS A 173 22.33 -6.68 23.66
N SER A 174 21.70 -6.91 24.80
CA SER A 174 22.36 -7.49 25.96
C SER A 174 22.67 -8.97 25.72
N ASP A 175 23.96 -9.29 25.70
CA ASP A 175 24.65 -10.54 26.07
C ASP A 175 24.35 -11.88 25.35
N LYS A 176 25.22 -12.22 24.39
CA LYS A 176 26.08 -13.42 24.47
C LYS A 176 27.26 -13.41 23.48
N LYS A 177 28.46 -13.34 24.08
CA LYS A 177 29.79 -13.85 23.68
C LYS A 177 30.48 -13.33 22.39
N LYS A 178 31.58 -12.59 22.66
CA LYS A 178 32.84 -12.49 21.90
C LYS A 178 33.19 -13.76 21.14
N ASP A 179 33.59 -13.62 19.87
CA ASP A 179 34.98 -13.92 19.51
C ASP A 179 35.51 -12.98 18.41
N LYS A 180 36.79 -12.63 18.52
CA LYS A 180 37.53 -11.65 17.69
C LYS A 180 38.35 -12.35 16.61
N SER A 181 38.47 -11.72 15.45
CA SER A 181 39.72 -11.56 14.64
C SER A 181 39.37 -10.66 13.43
N GLU A 182 39.72 -9.37 13.43
CA GLU A 182 40.96 -8.76 12.87
C GLU A 182 41.25 -9.21 11.43
N ALA A 183 41.01 -8.41 10.39
CA ALA A 183 41.60 -7.13 9.96
C ALA A 183 42.57 -7.34 8.78
N SER A 184 42.33 -6.68 7.64
CA SER A 184 43.40 -6.09 6.85
C SER A 184 42.90 -4.92 6.01
N ASP A 185 43.59 -3.82 6.23
CA ASP A 185 43.47 -2.48 5.68
C ASP A 185 44.43 -2.29 4.47
N LYS A 186 44.11 -1.32 3.62
CA LYS A 186 44.95 -0.49 2.74
C LYS A 186 43.97 0.29 1.84
N GLY A 187 43.70 1.58 2.04
CA GLY A 187 44.64 2.71 1.89
C GLY A 187 44.79 3.01 0.39
N ASP A 188 44.47 4.18 -0.17
CA ASP A 188 44.97 5.50 0.26
C ASP A 188 44.21 6.68 -0.41
N SER A 189 44.29 7.81 0.29
CA SER A 189 44.11 9.26 0.01
C SER A 189 43.86 9.79 -1.43
N ASN A 190 43.16 10.92 -1.63
CA ASN A 190 43.68 12.27 -1.38
C ASN A 190 42.63 13.43 -1.40
N LYS A 191 42.40 14.02 -0.22
CA LYS A 191 42.47 15.45 0.23
C LYS A 191 41.97 16.67 -0.62
N SER A 192 41.26 17.55 0.11
CA SER A 192 41.11 19.04 0.04
C SER A 192 39.86 19.61 -0.66
N LEU A 193 39.11 20.62 -0.17
CA LEU A 193 39.14 21.53 1.01
C LEU A 193 37.81 22.37 1.03
N LYS A 194 37.11 22.44 2.20
CA LYS A 194 36.20 23.50 2.77
C LYS A 194 35.04 24.08 1.91
N LYS A 195 33.80 24.30 2.41
CA LYS A 195 33.36 25.13 3.56
C LYS A 195 31.83 24.95 3.83
N ASP A 196 31.42 25.22 5.07
CA ASP A 196 30.11 25.04 5.72
C ASP A 196 28.87 25.69 5.06
N SER A 197 27.71 25.00 5.09
CA SER A 197 26.48 25.42 5.80
C SER A 197 25.27 24.50 5.51
N ASN A 198 24.69 23.92 6.58
CA ASN A 198 23.34 23.35 6.76
C ASN A 198 22.36 23.32 5.57
N MET A 199 21.87 22.14 5.17
CA MET A 199 20.56 21.57 5.56
C MET A 199 20.40 20.18 4.92
N GLU A 200 20.24 19.14 5.75
CA GLU A 200 20.24 17.73 5.37
C GLU A 200 18.96 17.30 4.62
N ASN A 201 19.20 16.80 3.39
CA ASN A 201 18.71 15.56 2.79
C ASN A 201 17.23 15.15 2.99
N ASP A 202 16.48 15.52 1.96
CA ASP A 202 15.29 14.87 1.42
C ASP A 202 15.58 13.42 0.99
N GLU A 203 14.86 12.46 1.58
CA GLU A 203 14.59 11.16 0.96
C GLU A 203 13.11 10.79 1.16
N GLY A 204 12.28 11.15 0.18
CA GLY A 204 11.26 10.22 -0.34
C GLY A 204 9.82 10.35 0.15
N ALA A 205 9.42 11.48 0.75
CA ALA A 205 8.01 11.84 0.90
C ALA A 205 7.84 13.33 0.59
N HIS A 206 6.99 13.68 -0.37
CA HIS A 206 6.61 15.07 -0.68
C HIS A 206 5.78 15.65 0.48
N THR A 207 6.43 15.89 1.60
CA THR A 207 5.85 16.50 2.80
C THR A 207 5.96 18.01 2.62
N HIS A 208 4.89 18.61 2.11
CA HIS A 208 4.77 20.06 2.06
C HIS A 208 4.28 20.57 3.42
N ARG A 209 5.12 21.37 4.09
CA ARG A 209 4.77 22.10 5.31
C ARG A 209 4.23 23.47 4.95
N LEU A 210 2.99 23.75 5.35
CA LEU A 210 2.47 25.11 5.36
C LEU A 210 2.78 25.75 6.72
N SER A 211 3.68 26.71 6.77
CA SER A 211 3.78 27.63 7.92
C SER A 211 2.78 28.75 7.68
N SER A 212 1.62 28.70 8.32
CA SER A 212 0.73 29.85 8.34
C SER A 212 1.26 30.84 9.37
N SER A 213 2.24 31.66 8.97
CA SER A 213 2.54 32.88 9.72
C SER A 213 1.25 33.71 9.77
N ASN A 214 0.97 34.36 10.91
CA ASN A 214 -0.27 35.08 11.25
C ASN A 214 -0.63 36.29 10.33
N SER A 215 -0.24 36.26 9.08
CA SER A 215 -0.65 37.16 8.00
C SER A 215 -1.32 36.34 6.90
N PHE A 216 -2.62 36.07 7.08
CA PHE A 216 -3.56 35.74 5.99
C PHE A 216 -2.99 34.79 4.91
N THR A 217 -2.85 33.50 5.19
CA THR A 217 -2.72 32.53 4.09
C THR A 217 -4.07 32.49 3.38
N SER A 218 -4.16 33.14 2.21
CA SER A 218 -5.38 33.14 1.40
C SER A 218 -5.84 31.69 1.18
N GLY A 219 -7.15 31.41 1.22
CA GLY A 219 -7.68 30.03 1.04
C GLY A 219 -7.16 29.29 -0.19
N SER A 220 -6.66 30.02 -1.20
CA SER A 220 -5.92 29.47 -2.34
C SER A 220 -4.63 28.72 -1.94
N ALA A 221 -3.86 29.21 -0.96
CA ALA A 221 -2.64 28.56 -0.50
C ALA A 221 -2.93 27.26 0.27
N ILE A 222 -4.04 27.21 1.01
CA ILE A 222 -4.49 26.01 1.72
C ILE A 222 -4.87 24.94 0.69
N ASN A 223 -5.78 25.26 -0.24
CA ASN A 223 -6.22 24.32 -1.27
C ASN A 223 -5.09 23.77 -2.15
N ILE A 224 -4.09 24.59 -2.46
CA ILE A 224 -2.93 24.15 -3.26
C ILE A 224 -2.09 23.12 -2.50
N ASN A 225 -1.79 23.35 -1.22
CA ASN A 225 -0.91 22.43 -0.48
C ASN A 225 -1.61 21.12 -0.11
N PHE A 226 -2.87 21.19 0.32
CA PHE A 226 -3.66 19.97 0.60
C PHE A 226 -3.98 19.21 -0.70
N GLY A 227 -4.37 19.92 -1.76
CA GLY A 227 -4.64 19.31 -3.06
C GLY A 227 -3.41 18.67 -3.69
N TYR A 228 -2.23 19.30 -3.56
CA TYR A 228 -0.97 18.73 -4.04
C TYR A 228 -0.60 17.47 -3.24
N ALA A 229 -0.70 17.49 -1.92
CA ALA A 229 -0.45 16.31 -1.10
C ALA A 229 -1.38 15.14 -1.51
N ALA A 230 -2.69 15.40 -1.62
CA ALA A 230 -3.67 14.39 -2.03
C ALA A 230 -3.38 13.81 -3.43
N ALA A 231 -3.02 14.66 -4.41
CA ALA A 231 -2.76 14.23 -5.78
C ALA A 231 -1.55 13.30 -5.94
N TYR A 232 -0.58 13.39 -5.03
CA TYR A 232 0.65 12.59 -5.07
C TYR A 232 0.76 11.56 -3.94
N GLY A 233 -0.35 11.25 -3.25
CA GLY A 233 -0.37 10.30 -2.14
C GLY A 233 0.49 10.73 -0.94
N GLY A 234 0.70 12.04 -0.79
CA GLY A 234 1.42 12.68 0.30
C GLY A 234 0.49 13.20 1.39
N ILE A 235 1.09 13.73 2.47
CA ILE A 235 0.38 14.24 3.64
C ILE A 235 0.74 15.72 3.81
N CYS A 236 -0.28 16.56 4.06
CA CYS A 236 -0.09 17.97 4.41
C CYS A 236 -0.52 18.20 5.86
N TYR A 237 0.36 18.81 6.65
CA TYR A 237 0.07 19.15 8.04
C TYR A 237 -0.30 20.62 8.16
N LEU A 238 -1.45 20.91 8.78
CA LEU A 238 -1.79 22.26 9.21
C LEU A 238 -1.00 22.57 10.49
N ARG A 239 -0.07 23.54 10.42
CA ARG A 239 0.72 23.99 11.56
C ARG A 239 0.37 25.43 11.90
N TYR A 240 -0.15 25.63 13.11
CA TYR A 240 -0.34 26.96 13.70
C TYR A 240 1.03 27.53 14.11
N ASP A 241 1.30 28.78 13.75
CA ASP A 241 2.55 29.47 14.05
C ASP A 241 2.45 30.18 15.41
N ASP A 242 2.57 29.39 16.48
CA ASP A 242 2.40 29.84 17.86
C ASP A 242 3.60 30.66 18.40
N THR A 243 4.44 31.22 17.51
CA THR A 243 5.63 32.00 17.90
C THR A 243 5.29 33.38 18.48
N ASN A 244 4.01 33.78 18.45
CA ASN A 244 3.56 35.09 18.90
C ASN A 244 2.65 34.97 20.13
N LEU A 245 3.23 35.06 21.33
CA LEU A 245 2.57 34.93 22.64
C LEU A 245 1.62 36.09 23.03
N GLY A 246 1.08 36.83 22.06
CA GLY A 246 0.32 38.06 22.26
C GLY A 246 -1.10 37.99 21.69
N LYS A 247 -2.07 37.63 22.54
CA LYS A 247 -3.53 37.73 22.33
C LYS A 247 -4.03 37.29 20.95
N GLU A 248 -4.03 35.99 20.72
CA GLU A 248 -4.80 35.41 19.61
C GLU A 248 -6.28 35.33 19.98
N GLU A 249 -7.14 35.76 19.07
CA GLU A 249 -8.59 35.64 19.21
C GLU A 249 -9.04 34.28 18.64
N GLU A 250 -9.75 33.50 19.44
CA GLU A 250 -10.25 32.14 19.13
C GLU A 250 -10.97 32.00 17.77
N LYS A 251 -11.55 33.11 17.29
CA LYS A 251 -12.19 33.21 15.97
C LYS A 251 -11.27 32.91 14.78
N PHE A 252 -9.96 33.11 14.93
CA PHE A 252 -9.00 32.82 13.87
C PHE A 252 -8.68 31.32 13.79
N PHE A 253 -8.59 30.65 14.93
CA PHE A 253 -8.37 29.20 15.00
C PHE A 253 -9.58 28.44 14.43
N THR A 254 -10.78 28.81 14.86
CA THR A 254 -12.03 28.21 14.38
C THR A 254 -12.24 28.46 12.89
N GLY A 255 -12.00 29.67 12.39
CA GLY A 255 -12.15 29.99 10.97
C GLY A 255 -11.19 29.22 10.05
N ILE A 256 -9.96 28.93 10.49
CA ILE A 256 -9.00 28.14 9.71
C ILE A 256 -9.39 26.66 9.73
N ARG A 257 -9.82 26.13 10.88
CA ARG A 257 -10.28 24.74 10.99
C ARG A 257 -11.51 24.48 10.11
N ASP A 258 -12.52 25.36 10.17
CA ASP A 258 -13.75 25.24 9.39
C ASP A 258 -13.53 25.37 7.87
N MET A 259 -12.37 25.89 7.44
CA MET A 259 -11.97 25.92 6.02
C MET A 259 -11.26 24.64 5.54
N VAL A 260 -10.77 23.81 6.46
CA VAL A 260 -9.99 22.60 6.16
C VAL A 260 -10.81 21.32 6.39
N GLU A 261 -11.72 21.32 7.37
CA GLU A 261 -12.74 20.28 7.58
C GLU A 261 -13.88 20.34 6.56
#